data_AF-A0AAP5Y2P3-F1
#
_entry.id   AF-A0AAP5Y2P3-F1
#
_cell.length_a   1.000
_cell.length_b   1.000
_cell.length_c   1.000
_cell.angle_alpha   90.00
_cell.angle_beta   90.00
_cell.angle_gamma   90.00
#
_symmetry.space_group_name_H-M   'P 1'
#
loop_
_entity.id
_entity.type
_entity.pdbx_description
1 polymer ?
#
loop_
_entity_poly.entity_id
_entity_poly.type
_entity_poly.pdbx_seq_one_letter_code
_entity_poly.pdbx_strand_id
1 'polypeptide(L)'
;MKGLPKNQEKPRTSFSGILDQSKIEELKIGQIDEKDYFGLEEILVQFFNTYNTNMDFSQKKVLFLSLKEKIKNIDLSLNLGANDDGQYFDENFGTIDITDLNINNLDDQKFYEEQINIYKSKSLEEFLKNKEKHLFIEEKLIAQKRQWDPVIKLILHINFARFYLHFLNLSQELTRNIIISIIDFAIKSDELEKEENKISQQIKELFEQKENLKAKSEKEDKNKPEKSDFSALVQKIDQEIQALKEKLKTVKENNFLTLKSLANQINQFLTEFFDPKIHYSMNSDYVFLNEPKLYINNQLAYAKFFQFFTENLKDKYDEFGIDSPFSIMGEDKTNLVKKYFLPLIQE
;
A
#
# COMPACT_ATOMS: atom_id res chain seq x y z
N MET A 1 -17.57 8.89 -33.10
CA MET A 1 -17.37 7.45 -32.78
C MET A 1 -18.36 7.08 -31.69
N LYS A 2 -18.99 5.90 -31.74
CA LYS A 2 -19.70 5.36 -30.56
C LYS A 2 -18.64 5.11 -29.48
N GLY A 3 -18.87 5.58 -28.25
CA GLY A 3 -17.97 5.32 -27.14
C GLY A 3 -17.68 3.83 -27.02
N LEU A 4 -16.46 3.47 -26.62
CA LEU A 4 -16.09 2.07 -26.44
C LEU A 4 -17.11 1.40 -25.49
N PRO A 5 -17.46 0.13 -25.74
CA PRO A 5 -18.43 -0.57 -24.92
C PRO A 5 -17.95 -0.65 -23.47
N LYS A 6 -18.87 -0.38 -22.52
CA LYS A 6 -18.66 -0.46 -21.06
C LYS A 6 -18.21 -1.84 -20.53
N ASN A 7 -18.19 -2.86 -21.38
CA ASN A 7 -17.77 -4.20 -21.01
C ASN A 7 -16.34 -4.42 -21.50
N GLN A 8 -15.38 -3.89 -20.77
CA GLN A 8 -13.99 -4.29 -20.91
C GLN A 8 -13.74 -5.41 -19.93
N GLU A 9 -13.34 -6.58 -20.43
CA GLU A 9 -12.96 -7.68 -19.54
C GLU A 9 -11.87 -7.20 -18.58
N LYS A 10 -12.04 -7.46 -17.27
CA LYS A 10 -10.99 -7.25 -16.28
C LYS A 10 -9.68 -7.86 -16.80
N PRO A 11 -8.52 -7.23 -16.55
CA PRO A 11 -7.26 -7.92 -16.75
C PRO A 11 -7.28 -9.21 -15.92
N ARG A 12 -7.37 -10.35 -16.61
CA ARG A 12 -7.47 -11.66 -15.97
C ARG A 12 -6.12 -11.95 -15.33
N THR A 13 -6.08 -12.05 -14.01
CA THR A 13 -4.90 -12.57 -13.31
C THR A 13 -4.89 -14.09 -13.45
N SER A 14 -3.89 -14.65 -14.13
CA SER A 14 -3.65 -16.11 -14.12
C SER A 14 -3.09 -16.60 -12.77
N PHE A 15 -2.59 -15.68 -11.94
CA PHE A 15 -1.99 -15.97 -10.65
C PHE A 15 -3.03 -16.42 -9.62
N SER A 16 -2.70 -17.47 -8.86
CA SER A 16 -3.54 -18.01 -7.79
C SER A 16 -2.68 -18.71 -6.72
N GLY A 17 -3.33 -19.12 -5.63
CA GLY A 17 -2.68 -19.86 -4.53
C GLY A 17 -2.05 -18.97 -3.47
N ILE A 18 -1.36 -19.61 -2.54
CA ILE A 18 -0.65 -19.00 -1.40
C ILE A 18 0.86 -19.09 -1.60
N LEU A 19 1.61 -18.26 -0.88
CA LEU A 19 3.07 -18.34 -0.75
C LEU A 19 3.49 -19.67 -0.11
N ASP A 20 4.57 -20.23 -0.63
CA ASP A 20 5.40 -21.25 0.00
C ASP A 20 6.89 -20.94 -0.28
N GLN A 21 7.80 -21.67 0.37
CA GLN A 21 9.23 -21.38 0.26
C GLN A 21 9.77 -21.56 -1.17
N SER A 22 9.36 -22.62 -1.87
CA SER A 22 9.74 -22.87 -3.27
C SER A 22 9.29 -21.73 -4.18
N LYS A 23 8.04 -21.27 -4.05
CA LYS A 23 7.52 -20.16 -4.84
C LYS A 23 8.30 -18.89 -4.60
N ILE A 24 8.57 -18.53 -3.35
CA ILE A 24 9.33 -17.31 -3.01
C ILE A 24 10.72 -17.34 -3.69
N GLU A 25 11.37 -18.49 -3.71
CA GLU A 25 12.67 -18.67 -4.34
C GLU A 25 12.59 -18.50 -5.87
N GLU A 26 11.55 -19.07 -6.49
CA GLU A 26 11.29 -19.07 -7.94
C GLU A 26 10.72 -17.76 -8.50
N LEU A 27 10.27 -16.83 -7.66
CA LEU A 27 9.72 -15.54 -8.10
C LEU A 27 10.70 -14.80 -9.03
N LYS A 28 10.22 -14.49 -10.24
CA LYS A 28 10.99 -13.82 -11.32
C LYS A 28 10.88 -12.29 -11.34
N ILE A 29 10.42 -11.69 -10.25
CA ILE A 29 10.10 -10.26 -10.18
C ILE A 29 11.28 -9.39 -10.61
N GLY A 30 11.00 -8.35 -11.41
CA GLY A 30 12.02 -7.43 -11.91
C GLY A 30 12.88 -8.01 -13.04
N GLN A 31 12.69 -9.29 -13.40
CA GLN A 31 13.41 -9.92 -14.51
C GLN A 31 12.70 -9.63 -15.83
N ILE A 32 13.51 -9.46 -16.88
CA ILE A 32 13.08 -9.43 -18.27
C ILE A 32 13.50 -10.78 -18.87
N ASP A 33 12.54 -11.65 -19.15
CA ASP A 33 12.73 -12.77 -20.09
C ASP A 33 12.53 -12.22 -21.50
N GLU A 34 13.09 -12.85 -22.54
CA GLU A 34 13.21 -12.35 -23.93
C GLU A 34 11.90 -11.81 -24.56
N LYS A 35 10.74 -11.98 -23.91
CA LYS A 35 9.43 -11.48 -24.31
C LYS A 35 8.62 -10.75 -23.22
N ASP A 36 8.95 -10.91 -21.94
CA ASP A 36 8.06 -10.56 -20.81
C ASP A 36 8.86 -10.02 -19.61
N TYR A 37 8.43 -8.88 -19.04
CA TYR A 37 8.88 -8.42 -17.71
C TYR A 37 7.93 -8.92 -16.63
N PHE A 38 8.44 -9.34 -15.48
CA PHE A 38 7.62 -9.83 -14.37
C PHE A 38 7.48 -8.77 -13.28
N GLY A 39 6.32 -8.11 -13.22
CA GLY A 39 5.94 -7.21 -12.13
C GLY A 39 5.62 -7.93 -10.81
N LEU A 40 5.10 -7.16 -9.84
CA LEU A 40 4.75 -7.62 -8.49
C LEU A 40 3.39 -8.34 -8.39
N GLU A 41 2.70 -8.57 -9.48
CA GLU A 41 1.30 -9.02 -9.51
C GLU A 41 1.13 -10.42 -8.91
N GLU A 42 2.05 -11.33 -9.19
CA GLU A 42 2.06 -12.66 -8.56
C GLU A 42 2.23 -12.53 -7.04
N ILE A 43 3.15 -11.66 -6.60
CA ILE A 43 3.35 -11.40 -5.17
C ILE A 43 2.08 -10.83 -4.56
N LEU A 44 1.50 -9.81 -5.17
CA LEU A 44 0.27 -9.16 -4.70
C LEU A 44 -0.82 -10.22 -4.44
N VAL A 45 -1.06 -11.11 -5.39
CA VAL A 45 -2.07 -12.16 -5.25
C VAL A 45 -1.70 -13.14 -4.14
N GLN A 46 -0.50 -13.73 -4.19
CA GLN A 46 -0.12 -14.79 -3.27
C GLN A 46 0.08 -14.28 -1.84
N PHE A 47 0.65 -13.08 -1.68
CA PHE A 47 0.81 -12.41 -0.38
C PHE A 47 -0.52 -12.20 0.31
N PHE A 48 -1.48 -11.54 -0.36
CA PHE A 48 -2.79 -11.29 0.24
C PHE A 48 -3.59 -12.58 0.47
N ASN A 49 -3.46 -13.59 -0.40
CA ASN A 49 -4.05 -14.89 -0.15
C ASN A 49 -3.45 -15.53 1.11
N THR A 50 -2.12 -15.57 1.26
CA THR A 50 -1.45 -16.06 2.48
C THR A 50 -1.85 -15.27 3.71
N TYR A 51 -1.88 -13.94 3.61
CA TYR A 51 -2.28 -13.02 4.69
C TYR A 51 -3.67 -13.38 5.22
N ASN A 52 -4.63 -13.61 4.33
CA ASN A 52 -6.03 -13.91 4.67
C ASN A 52 -6.31 -15.38 5.01
N THR A 53 -5.33 -16.28 4.90
CA THR A 53 -5.55 -17.69 5.28
C THR A 53 -5.63 -17.91 6.79
N ASN A 54 -6.18 -19.06 7.20
CA ASN A 54 -6.15 -19.51 8.61
C ASN A 54 -4.84 -20.20 9.02
N MET A 55 -3.76 -20.03 8.25
CA MET A 55 -2.44 -20.58 8.58
C MET A 55 -1.93 -20.00 9.92
N ASP A 56 -1.24 -20.82 10.71
CA ASP A 56 -0.59 -20.37 11.93
C ASP A 56 0.37 -19.20 11.66
N PHE A 57 0.33 -18.17 12.52
CA PHE A 57 1.09 -16.95 12.26
C PHE A 57 2.61 -17.19 12.33
N SER A 58 3.10 -18.16 13.10
CA SER A 58 4.54 -18.46 13.11
C SER A 58 5.03 -18.96 11.73
N GLN A 59 4.19 -19.70 11.01
CA GLN A 59 4.46 -20.13 9.63
C GLN A 59 4.38 -18.94 8.66
N LYS A 60 3.32 -18.11 8.77
CA LYS A 60 3.19 -16.88 7.97
C LYS A 60 4.39 -15.95 8.16
N LYS A 61 4.86 -15.79 9.39
CA LYS A 61 6.02 -14.96 9.75
C LYS A 61 7.28 -15.39 9.00
N VAL A 62 7.55 -16.70 8.93
CA VAL A 62 8.69 -17.22 8.16
C VAL A 62 8.55 -16.86 6.68
N LEU A 63 7.38 -17.13 6.09
CA LEU A 63 7.13 -16.83 4.67
C LEU A 63 7.21 -15.31 4.38
N PHE A 64 6.68 -14.47 5.25
CA PHE A 64 6.72 -13.02 5.11
C PHE A 64 8.12 -12.46 5.24
N LEU A 65 8.94 -12.97 6.17
CA LEU A 65 10.34 -12.57 6.27
C LEU A 65 11.13 -12.99 5.03
N SER A 66 10.94 -14.23 4.55
CA SER A 66 11.55 -14.71 3.30
C SER A 66 11.15 -13.84 2.10
N LEU A 67 9.86 -13.55 1.95
CA LEU A 67 9.35 -12.69 0.88
C LEU A 67 9.93 -11.28 1.00
N LYS A 68 9.92 -10.68 2.19
CA LYS A 68 10.46 -9.34 2.43
C LYS A 68 11.91 -9.23 2.00
N GLU A 69 12.77 -10.17 2.41
CA GLU A 69 14.18 -10.19 2.03
C GLU A 69 14.36 -10.36 0.52
N LYS A 70 13.55 -11.22 -0.11
CA LYS A 70 13.55 -11.41 -1.56
C LYS A 70 13.23 -10.10 -2.29
N ILE A 71 12.14 -9.41 -1.92
CA ILE A 71 11.63 -8.25 -2.66
C ILE A 71 12.36 -6.94 -2.37
N LYS A 72 12.92 -6.78 -1.16
CA LYS A 72 13.60 -5.55 -0.73
C LYS A 72 14.80 -5.20 -1.60
N ASN A 73 15.47 -6.21 -2.15
CA ASN A 73 16.70 -6.05 -2.91
C ASN A 73 16.50 -6.11 -4.43
N ILE A 74 15.25 -6.18 -4.90
CA ILE A 74 14.96 -6.28 -6.33
C ILE A 74 15.10 -4.91 -6.98
N ASP A 75 15.90 -4.87 -8.04
CA ASP A 75 15.92 -3.74 -8.96
C ASP A 75 14.66 -3.79 -9.82
N LEU A 76 13.77 -2.82 -9.61
CA LEU A 76 12.52 -2.69 -10.37
C LEU A 76 12.71 -1.83 -11.62
N SER A 77 13.92 -1.34 -11.88
CA SER A 77 14.23 -0.49 -13.03
C SER A 77 13.90 -1.21 -14.33
N LEU A 78 12.89 -0.72 -15.03
CA LEU A 78 12.55 -1.16 -16.38
C LEU A 78 13.59 -0.67 -17.38
N ASN A 79 14.58 -1.50 -17.71
CA ASN A 79 15.46 -1.29 -18.85
C ASN A 79 14.95 -2.16 -20.00
N LEU A 80 13.99 -1.66 -20.78
CA LEU A 80 13.31 -2.44 -21.82
C LEU A 80 14.21 -2.92 -22.96
N GLY A 81 15.51 -2.59 -22.95
CA GLY A 81 16.39 -2.79 -24.10
C GLY A 81 15.88 -1.91 -25.25
N ALA A 82 16.72 -1.03 -25.77
CA ALA A 82 16.39 -0.39 -27.04
C ALA A 82 16.37 -1.48 -28.13
N ASN A 83 15.23 -2.13 -28.36
CA ASN A 83 15.04 -2.95 -29.55
C ASN A 83 14.98 -2.00 -30.75
N ASP A 84 15.56 -2.43 -31.88
CA ASP A 84 15.94 -1.66 -33.08
C ASP A 84 14.85 -0.77 -33.74
N ASP A 85 13.63 -0.76 -33.23
CA ASP A 85 12.52 0.11 -33.67
C ASP A 85 12.31 1.37 -32.79
N GLY A 86 13.07 1.55 -31.69
CA GLY A 86 13.19 2.83 -30.98
C GLY A 86 11.88 3.43 -30.39
N GLN A 87 10.86 2.61 -30.11
CA GLN A 87 9.53 3.12 -29.71
C GLN A 87 9.36 3.44 -28.22
N TYR A 88 10.40 3.35 -27.40
CA TYR A 88 10.38 3.94 -26.05
C TYR A 88 11.19 5.23 -26.10
N PHE A 89 10.47 6.36 -26.07
CA PHE A 89 11.04 7.70 -26.22
C PHE A 89 12.19 7.91 -25.23
N ASP A 90 13.40 8.08 -25.76
CA ASP A 90 14.56 8.57 -25.02
C ASP A 90 14.17 9.89 -24.33
N GLU A 91 14.49 10.04 -23.05
CA GLU A 91 14.36 11.33 -22.36
C GLU A 91 15.16 12.44 -23.04
N ASN A 92 16.18 12.04 -23.82
CA ASN A 92 17.02 12.91 -24.65
C ASN A 92 16.51 13.06 -26.10
N PHE A 93 15.40 12.43 -26.50
CA PHE A 93 14.77 12.72 -27.78
C PHE A 93 14.32 14.19 -27.72
N GLY A 94 15.07 15.02 -28.44
CA GLY A 94 15.05 16.47 -28.34
C GLY A 94 13.63 17.02 -28.25
N THR A 95 13.44 18.02 -27.40
CA THR A 95 12.26 18.88 -27.36
C THR A 95 11.75 19.08 -28.77
N ILE A 96 10.65 18.40 -29.10
CA ILE A 96 9.90 18.67 -30.32
C ILE A 96 9.56 20.14 -30.22
N ASP A 97 10.06 20.94 -31.15
CA ASP A 97 9.84 22.38 -31.14
C ASP A 97 8.39 22.62 -31.55
N ILE A 98 7.52 22.66 -30.53
CA ILE A 98 6.09 22.91 -30.72
C ILE A 98 5.95 24.40 -31.01
N THR A 99 5.69 24.71 -32.27
CA THR A 99 5.38 26.08 -32.68
C THR A 99 4.05 26.49 -32.02
N ASP A 100 4.02 27.67 -31.39
CA ASP A 100 2.81 28.14 -30.72
C ASP A 100 1.63 28.21 -31.68
N LEU A 101 0.52 27.59 -31.27
CA LEU A 101 -0.68 27.50 -32.08
C LEU A 101 -1.55 28.75 -31.88
N ASN A 102 -2.14 29.22 -32.98
CA ASN A 102 -3.21 30.20 -32.91
C ASN A 102 -4.54 29.47 -32.64
N ILE A 103 -4.84 29.22 -31.37
CA ILE A 103 -6.06 28.54 -30.93
C ILE A 103 -7.16 29.57 -30.67
N ASN A 104 -8.19 29.58 -31.52
CA ASN A 104 -9.30 30.53 -31.41
C ASN A 104 -10.30 30.22 -30.27
N ASN A 105 -10.31 28.98 -29.77
CA ASN A 105 -11.21 28.55 -28.70
C ASN A 105 -10.53 28.73 -27.33
N LEU A 106 -11.16 29.48 -26.42
CA LEU A 106 -10.57 29.80 -25.12
C LEU A 106 -10.33 28.57 -24.22
N ASP A 107 -11.20 27.56 -24.29
CA ASP A 107 -11.05 26.35 -23.49
C ASP A 107 -9.90 25.47 -24.02
N ASP A 108 -9.75 25.38 -25.35
CA ASP A 108 -8.61 24.73 -25.99
C ASP A 108 -7.30 25.48 -25.71
N GLN A 109 -7.33 26.81 -25.69
CA GLN A 109 -6.15 27.61 -25.38
C GLN A 109 -5.67 27.36 -23.95
N LYS A 110 -6.58 27.37 -22.97
CA LYS A 110 -6.25 27.03 -21.58
C LYS A 110 -5.70 25.61 -21.49
N PHE A 111 -6.35 24.63 -22.12
CA PHE A 111 -5.90 23.25 -22.10
C PHE A 111 -4.51 23.08 -22.76
N TYR A 112 -4.25 23.79 -23.86
CA TYR A 112 -2.93 23.84 -24.49
C TYR A 112 -1.87 24.39 -23.53
N GLU A 113 -2.14 25.51 -22.85
CA GLU A 113 -1.22 26.09 -21.87
C GLU A 113 -0.92 25.09 -20.73
N GLU A 114 -1.93 24.39 -20.23
CA GLU A 114 -1.76 23.33 -19.22
C GLU A 114 -0.86 22.20 -19.75
N GLN A 115 -1.12 21.69 -20.96
CA GLN A 115 -0.34 20.61 -21.59
C GLN A 115 1.10 21.01 -21.89
N ILE A 116 1.32 22.23 -22.35
CA ILE A 116 2.65 22.77 -22.63
C ILE A 116 3.44 22.95 -21.33
N ASN A 117 2.80 23.40 -20.25
CA ASN A 117 3.46 23.51 -18.95
C ASN A 117 3.91 22.15 -18.42
N ILE A 118 3.11 21.10 -18.61
CA ILE A 118 3.47 19.72 -18.28
C ILE A 118 4.58 19.23 -19.21
N TYR A 119 4.50 19.52 -20.51
CA TYR A 119 5.50 19.13 -21.50
C TYR A 119 6.88 19.73 -21.22
N LYS A 120 6.93 20.96 -20.72
CA LYS A 120 8.17 21.65 -20.38
C LYS A 120 8.86 21.10 -19.13
N SER A 121 8.24 20.18 -18.39
CA SER A 121 8.86 19.56 -17.23
C SER A 121 10.14 18.80 -17.59
N LYS A 122 11.19 19.03 -16.80
CA LYS A 122 12.54 18.47 -16.98
C LYS A 122 12.81 17.24 -16.11
N SER A 123 11.95 16.98 -15.14
CA SER A 123 12.04 15.82 -14.24
C SER A 123 10.65 15.27 -13.94
N LEU A 124 10.59 14.02 -13.45
CA LEU A 124 9.34 13.41 -12.98
C LEU A 124 8.71 14.24 -11.86
N GLU A 125 9.51 14.77 -10.94
CA GLU A 125 9.04 15.63 -9.85
C GLU A 125 8.34 16.89 -10.39
N GLU A 126 8.97 17.58 -11.36
CA GLU A 126 8.38 18.75 -12.00
C GLU A 126 7.13 18.39 -12.79
N PHE A 127 7.12 17.23 -13.45
CA PHE A 127 5.96 16.71 -14.16
C PHE A 127 4.79 16.48 -13.20
N LEU A 128 5.00 15.74 -12.11
CA LEU A 128 3.98 15.44 -11.12
C LEU A 128 3.41 16.71 -10.48
N LYS A 129 4.27 17.68 -10.17
CA LYS A 129 3.86 18.98 -9.63
C LYS A 129 2.99 19.78 -10.60
N ASN A 130 3.30 19.75 -11.90
CA ASN A 130 2.49 20.43 -12.91
C ASN A 130 1.19 19.66 -13.19
N LYS A 131 1.24 18.32 -13.24
CA LYS A 131 0.05 17.47 -13.36
C LYS A 131 -0.90 17.62 -12.18
N GLU A 132 -0.38 17.78 -10.97
CA GLU A 132 -1.20 17.97 -9.75
C GLU A 132 -2.09 19.22 -9.81
N LYS A 133 -1.68 20.25 -10.56
CA LYS A 133 -2.51 21.44 -10.81
C LYS A 133 -3.64 21.18 -11.80
N HIS A 134 -3.50 20.15 -12.62
CA HIS A 134 -4.35 19.84 -13.78
C HIS A 134 -4.72 18.34 -13.78
N LEU A 135 -5.16 17.82 -12.64
CA LEU A 135 -5.58 16.42 -12.52
C LEU A 135 -6.73 16.11 -13.47
N PHE A 136 -6.72 14.91 -14.04
CA PHE A 136 -7.75 14.44 -14.97
C PHE A 136 -8.02 15.41 -16.10
N ILE A 137 -6.95 15.90 -16.70
CA ILE A 137 -7.05 16.84 -17.80
C ILE A 137 -7.76 16.21 -19.02
N GLU A 138 -7.77 14.89 -19.09
CA GLU A 138 -8.56 14.06 -19.98
C GLU A 138 -10.07 14.08 -19.71
N GLU A 139 -10.57 14.50 -18.55
CA GLU A 139 -12.00 14.65 -18.34
C GLU A 139 -12.62 15.73 -19.21
N LYS A 140 -11.84 16.80 -19.50
CA LYS A 140 -12.25 17.78 -20.50
C LYS A 140 -12.47 17.05 -21.84
N LEU A 141 -11.61 16.08 -22.21
CA LEU A 141 -11.75 15.18 -23.40
C LEU A 141 -13.08 14.48 -23.43
N ILE A 142 -13.42 13.86 -22.33
CA ILE A 142 -14.60 13.01 -22.22
C ILE A 142 -15.88 13.85 -22.19
N ALA A 143 -15.89 14.95 -21.44
CA ALA A 143 -17.07 15.78 -21.21
C ALA A 143 -17.56 16.53 -22.44
N GLN A 144 -16.63 17.04 -23.28
CA GLN A 144 -17.00 17.98 -24.34
C GLN A 144 -17.55 17.31 -25.61
N LYS A 145 -17.46 15.98 -25.76
CA LYS A 145 -17.93 15.19 -26.94
C LYS A 145 -17.55 15.77 -28.31
N ARG A 146 -16.60 16.72 -28.36
CA ARG A 146 -16.11 17.41 -29.55
C ARG A 146 -14.82 16.77 -30.04
N GLN A 147 -14.53 16.93 -31.32
CA GLN A 147 -13.21 16.58 -31.84
C GLN A 147 -12.19 17.58 -31.33
N TRP A 148 -11.08 17.06 -30.83
CA TRP A 148 -10.02 17.84 -30.20
C TRP A 148 -9.11 18.42 -31.24
N ASP A 149 -8.48 19.54 -30.88
CA ASP A 149 -7.33 20.01 -31.63
C ASP A 149 -6.29 18.88 -31.70
N PRO A 150 -5.90 18.43 -32.91
CA PRO A 150 -4.99 17.31 -33.07
C PRO A 150 -3.62 17.53 -32.43
N VAL A 151 -3.16 18.78 -32.37
CA VAL A 151 -1.85 19.12 -31.82
C VAL A 151 -1.89 19.04 -30.30
N ILE A 152 -2.95 19.55 -29.65
CA ILE A 152 -3.04 19.43 -28.19
C ILE A 152 -3.17 17.96 -27.77
N LYS A 153 -3.91 17.16 -28.54
CA LYS A 153 -3.99 15.71 -28.33
C LYS A 153 -2.62 15.03 -28.49
N LEU A 154 -1.82 15.47 -29.45
CA LEU A 154 -0.46 14.96 -29.66
C LEU A 154 0.45 15.28 -28.46
N ILE A 155 0.42 16.52 -27.95
CA ILE A 155 1.21 16.94 -26.78
C ILE A 155 0.86 16.10 -25.56
N LEU A 156 -0.43 15.87 -25.31
CA LEU A 156 -0.91 15.00 -24.23
C LEU A 156 -0.33 13.58 -24.34
N HIS A 157 -0.38 12.96 -25.52
CA HIS A 157 0.18 11.63 -25.71
C HIS A 157 1.71 11.61 -25.51
N ILE A 158 2.42 12.64 -25.98
CA ILE A 158 3.87 12.75 -25.78
C ILE A 158 4.20 12.89 -24.29
N ASN A 159 3.44 13.70 -23.54
CA ASN A 159 3.59 13.84 -22.09
C ASN A 159 3.49 12.50 -21.37
N PHE A 160 2.51 11.68 -21.75
CA PHE A 160 2.36 10.33 -21.18
C PHE A 160 3.47 9.38 -21.62
N ALA A 161 3.82 9.36 -22.90
CA ALA A 161 4.86 8.48 -23.42
C ALA A 161 6.23 8.75 -22.78
N ARG A 162 6.60 10.02 -22.59
CA ARG A 162 7.90 10.42 -22.01
C ARG A 162 8.10 9.93 -20.59
N PHE A 163 7.04 9.91 -19.78
CA PHE A 163 7.12 9.49 -18.38
C PHE A 163 6.54 8.09 -18.15
N TYR A 164 6.18 7.36 -19.21
CA TYR A 164 5.49 6.06 -19.13
C TYR A 164 6.21 5.07 -18.22
N LEU A 165 7.50 4.83 -18.50
CA LEU A 165 8.34 3.91 -17.75
C LEU A 165 8.60 4.38 -16.31
N HIS A 166 8.71 5.70 -16.10
CA HIS A 166 8.85 6.28 -14.77
C HIS A 166 7.64 5.99 -13.89
N PHE A 167 6.43 6.12 -14.45
CA PHE A 167 5.22 5.79 -13.73
C PHE A 167 5.09 4.31 -13.41
N LEU A 168 5.49 3.44 -14.34
CA LEU A 168 5.52 2.00 -14.09
C LEU A 168 6.49 1.67 -12.95
N ASN A 169 7.73 2.18 -13.01
CA ASN A 169 8.72 2.01 -11.94
C ASN A 169 8.18 2.51 -10.60
N LEU A 170 7.65 3.75 -10.55
CA LEU A 170 7.08 4.33 -9.33
C LEU A 170 5.95 3.49 -8.76
N SER A 171 5.03 2.99 -9.62
CA SER A 171 3.91 2.15 -9.18
C SER A 171 4.37 0.83 -8.57
N GLN A 172 5.42 0.21 -9.14
CA GLN A 172 6.00 -1.03 -8.61
C GLN A 172 6.78 -0.76 -7.32
N GLU A 173 7.52 0.36 -7.23
CA GLU A 173 8.21 0.75 -5.99
C GLU A 173 7.23 0.99 -4.84
N LEU A 174 6.13 1.71 -5.08
CA LEU A 174 5.07 1.92 -4.09
C LEU A 174 4.43 0.60 -3.69
N THR A 175 4.12 -0.27 -4.66
CA THR A 175 3.57 -1.60 -4.40
C THR A 175 4.50 -2.43 -3.51
N ARG A 176 5.80 -2.48 -3.81
CA ARG A 176 6.83 -3.15 -2.99
C ARG A 176 6.83 -2.58 -1.57
N ASN A 177 6.90 -1.26 -1.45
CA ASN A 177 7.00 -0.58 -0.17
C ASN A 177 5.76 -0.82 0.71
N ILE A 178 4.56 -0.78 0.12
CA ILE A 178 3.32 -1.11 0.82
C ILE A 178 3.37 -2.56 1.34
N ILE A 179 3.71 -3.54 0.50
CA ILE A 179 3.79 -4.95 0.91
C ILE A 179 4.78 -5.13 2.08
N ILE A 180 5.98 -4.53 1.98
CA ILE A 180 6.99 -4.58 3.04
C ILE A 180 6.45 -3.96 4.34
N SER A 181 5.82 -2.80 4.27
CA SER A 181 5.27 -2.13 5.45
C SER A 181 4.12 -2.92 6.09
N ILE A 182 3.29 -3.62 5.30
CA ILE A 182 2.24 -4.52 5.82
C ILE A 182 2.88 -5.71 6.55
N ILE A 183 3.94 -6.31 5.97
CA ILE A 183 4.68 -7.39 6.61
C ILE A 183 5.22 -6.95 7.98
N ASP A 184 5.86 -5.78 8.03
CA ASP A 184 6.44 -5.24 9.26
C ASP A 184 5.37 -4.95 10.32
N PHE A 185 4.26 -4.36 9.92
CA PHE A 185 3.12 -4.13 10.80
C PHE A 185 2.56 -5.45 11.36
N ALA A 186 2.32 -6.44 10.49
CA ALA A 186 1.74 -7.72 10.90
C ALA A 186 2.63 -8.49 11.86
N ILE A 187 3.93 -8.60 11.55
CA ILE A 187 4.90 -9.28 12.41
C ILE A 187 5.01 -8.56 13.75
N LYS A 188 5.08 -7.23 13.74
CA LYS A 188 5.20 -6.47 14.99
C LYS A 188 3.94 -6.59 15.83
N SER A 189 2.76 -6.56 15.23
CA SER A 189 1.49 -6.76 15.93
C SER A 189 1.46 -8.10 16.68
N ASP A 190 1.83 -9.20 16.04
CA ASP A 190 1.89 -10.53 16.67
C ASP A 190 2.93 -10.61 17.81
N GLU A 191 4.12 -10.03 17.61
CA GLU A 191 5.16 -10.02 18.65
C GLU A 191 4.73 -9.28 19.91
N LEU A 192 4.11 -8.11 19.73
CA LEU A 192 3.68 -7.24 20.82
C LEU A 192 2.50 -7.86 21.58
N GLU A 193 1.55 -8.47 20.87
CA GLU A 193 0.44 -9.21 21.48
C GLU A 193 0.96 -10.39 22.33
N LYS A 194 1.95 -11.14 21.84
CA LYS A 194 2.57 -12.23 22.61
C LYS A 194 3.27 -11.74 23.87
N GLU A 195 3.93 -10.59 23.82
CA GLU A 195 4.56 -9.98 24.99
C GLU A 195 3.51 -9.58 26.05
N GLU A 196 2.42 -8.92 25.62
CA GLU A 196 1.33 -8.52 26.50
C GLU A 196 0.64 -9.72 27.14
N ASN A 197 0.38 -10.76 26.34
CA ASN A 197 -0.24 -12.01 26.81
C ASN A 197 0.65 -12.73 27.84
N LYS A 198 1.97 -12.74 27.63
CA LYS A 198 2.93 -13.33 28.58
C LYS A 198 2.86 -12.64 29.95
N ILE A 199 2.86 -11.31 29.98
CA ILE A 199 2.77 -10.55 31.24
C ILE A 199 1.40 -10.75 31.89
N SER A 200 0.33 -10.74 31.09
CA SER A 200 -1.04 -10.96 31.56
C SER A 200 -1.20 -12.36 32.18
N GLN A 201 -0.56 -13.37 31.59
CA GLN A 201 -0.54 -14.73 32.12
C GLN A 201 0.24 -14.81 33.44
N GLN A 202 1.40 -14.17 33.56
CA GLN A 202 2.16 -14.10 34.82
C GLN A 202 1.33 -13.47 35.94
N ILE A 203 0.58 -12.41 35.65
CA ILE A 203 -0.34 -11.78 36.61
C ILE A 203 -1.42 -12.78 37.06
N LYS A 204 -2.02 -13.51 36.11
CA LYS A 204 -3.06 -14.51 36.40
C LYS A 204 -2.53 -15.65 37.27
N GLU A 205 -1.35 -16.17 36.96
CA GLU A 205 -0.69 -17.23 37.73
C GLU A 205 -0.40 -16.77 39.17
N LEU A 206 0.06 -15.53 39.37
CA LEU A 206 0.27 -14.96 40.71
C LEU A 206 -1.05 -14.75 41.47
N PHE A 207 -2.13 -14.37 40.79
CA PHE A 207 -3.46 -14.31 41.41
C PHE A 207 -3.92 -15.70 41.88
N GLU A 208 -3.77 -16.73 41.05
CA GLU A 208 -4.12 -18.11 41.42
C GLU A 208 -3.27 -18.61 42.59
N GLN A 209 -1.96 -18.30 42.60
CA GLN A 209 -1.08 -18.60 43.74
C GLN A 209 -1.54 -17.89 45.02
N LYS A 210 -1.91 -16.61 44.94
CA LYS A 210 -2.43 -15.83 46.06
C LYS A 210 -3.69 -16.45 46.65
N GLU A 211 -4.66 -16.84 45.81
CA GLU A 211 -5.91 -17.44 46.27
C GLU A 211 -5.69 -18.84 46.88
N ASN A 212 -4.82 -19.65 46.27
CA ASN A 212 -4.43 -20.94 46.81
C ASN A 212 -3.74 -20.83 48.18
N LEU A 213 -2.92 -19.80 48.37
CA LEU A 213 -2.30 -19.50 49.65
C LEU A 213 -3.38 -19.12 50.69
N LYS A 214 -4.26 -18.16 50.40
CA LYS A 214 -5.34 -17.79 51.33
C LYS A 214 -6.17 -18.99 51.77
N ALA A 215 -6.58 -19.84 50.84
CA ALA A 215 -7.34 -21.05 51.11
C ALA A 215 -6.60 -22.08 51.99
N LYS A 216 -5.26 -22.16 51.91
CA LYS A 216 -4.45 -22.97 52.83
C LYS A 216 -4.40 -22.37 54.23
N SER A 217 -4.25 -21.04 54.34
CA SER A 217 -4.22 -20.34 55.63
C SER A 217 -5.54 -20.45 56.41
N GLU A 218 -6.67 -20.56 55.71
CA GLU A 218 -8.00 -20.73 56.33
C GLU A 218 -8.24 -22.17 56.84
N LYS A 219 -7.47 -23.15 56.34
CA LYS A 219 -7.53 -24.57 56.73
C LYS A 219 -6.54 -24.93 57.84
N GLU A 220 -5.53 -24.11 58.11
CA GLU A 220 -4.54 -24.34 59.17
C GLU A 220 -5.02 -23.80 60.53
N ASP A 221 -4.78 -24.60 61.58
CA ASP A 221 -5.34 -24.48 62.92
C ASP A 221 -4.98 -23.14 63.62
N LYS A 222 -5.93 -22.53 64.34
CA LYS A 222 -5.82 -21.16 64.92
C LYS A 222 -4.72 -20.99 66.00
N ASN A 223 -3.97 -22.03 66.33
CA ASN A 223 -3.06 -22.09 67.49
C ASN A 223 -1.56 -22.14 67.15
N LYS A 224 -1.12 -21.88 65.91
CA LYS A 224 0.32 -21.81 65.56
C LYS A 224 0.83 -20.39 65.23
N PRO A 225 2.11 -20.08 65.48
CA PRO A 225 2.70 -18.74 65.26
C PRO A 225 2.94 -18.36 63.78
N GLU A 226 2.66 -19.26 62.83
CA GLU A 226 3.01 -19.13 61.39
C GLU A 226 2.24 -18.03 60.63
N LYS A 227 1.28 -17.35 61.27
CA LYS A 227 0.45 -16.29 60.63
C LYS A 227 1.25 -15.08 60.13
N SER A 228 2.40 -14.74 60.73
CA SER A 228 3.20 -13.58 60.29
C SER A 228 3.90 -13.82 58.95
N ASP A 229 4.43 -15.03 58.73
CA ASP A 229 5.12 -15.39 57.49
C ASP A 229 4.16 -15.49 56.31
N PHE A 230 2.92 -15.90 56.57
CA PHE A 230 1.86 -15.96 55.57
C PHE A 230 1.45 -14.57 55.07
N SER A 231 1.26 -13.63 56.00
CA SER A 231 0.92 -12.24 55.67
C SER A 231 2.03 -11.59 54.86
N ALA A 232 3.30 -11.83 55.19
CA ALA A 232 4.44 -11.30 54.45
C ALA A 232 4.53 -11.86 53.02
N LEU A 233 4.25 -13.16 52.84
CA LEU A 233 4.25 -13.79 51.52
C LEU A 233 3.13 -13.27 50.62
N VAL A 234 1.92 -13.10 51.16
CA VAL A 234 0.78 -12.53 50.41
C VAL A 234 1.06 -11.07 50.03
N GLN A 235 1.64 -10.27 50.93
CA GLN A 235 2.05 -8.89 50.63
C GLN A 235 3.11 -8.84 49.53
N LYS A 236 4.08 -9.78 49.52
CA LYS A 236 5.09 -9.87 48.46
C LYS A 236 4.46 -10.18 47.10
N ILE A 237 3.52 -11.12 47.04
CA ILE A 237 2.79 -11.44 45.81
C ILE A 237 1.96 -10.23 45.34
N ASP A 238 1.34 -9.49 46.25
CA ASP A 238 0.59 -8.27 45.91
C ASP A 238 1.47 -7.17 45.32
N GLN A 239 2.68 -6.98 45.87
CA GLN A 239 3.67 -6.06 45.31
C GLN A 239 4.11 -6.51 43.91
N GLU A 240 4.32 -7.81 43.70
CA GLU A 240 4.73 -8.36 42.40
C GLU A 240 3.63 -8.22 41.33
N ILE A 241 2.37 -8.51 41.70
CA ILE A 241 1.21 -8.27 40.83
C ILE A 241 1.11 -6.80 40.44
N GLN A 242 1.28 -5.89 41.41
CA GLN A 242 1.22 -4.45 41.14
C GLN A 242 2.35 -4.01 40.20
N ALA A 243 3.58 -4.47 40.43
CA ALA A 243 4.71 -4.19 39.55
C ALA A 243 4.50 -4.74 38.12
N LEU A 244 3.93 -5.94 37.97
CA LEU A 244 3.61 -6.51 36.66
C LEU A 244 2.47 -5.77 35.96
N LYS A 245 1.46 -5.28 36.69
CA LYS A 245 0.40 -4.44 36.12
C LYS A 245 0.93 -3.11 35.60
N GLU A 246 1.80 -2.47 36.37
CA GLU A 246 2.48 -1.24 35.94
C GLU A 246 3.37 -1.50 34.72
N LYS A 247 4.13 -2.60 34.72
CA LYS A 247 4.90 -3.05 33.56
C LYS A 247 4.01 -3.28 32.34
N LEU A 248 2.89 -3.99 32.49
CA LEU A 248 1.95 -4.25 31.40
C LEU A 248 1.39 -2.95 30.82
N LYS A 249 1.07 -1.97 31.68
CA LYS A 249 0.61 -0.65 31.25
C LYS A 249 1.67 0.04 30.38
N THR A 250 2.91 0.11 30.86
CA THR A 250 4.02 0.72 30.11
C THR A 250 4.29 -0.01 28.78
N VAL A 251 4.24 -1.34 28.79
CA VAL A 251 4.38 -2.16 27.56
C VAL A 251 3.28 -1.83 26.56
N LYS A 252 2.01 -1.79 27.01
CA LYS A 252 0.88 -1.43 26.14
C LYS A 252 1.01 -0.03 25.53
N GLU A 253 1.44 0.95 26.32
CA GLU A 253 1.67 2.32 25.83
C GLU A 253 2.79 2.36 24.77
N ASN A 254 3.90 1.66 24.99
CA ASN A 254 5.00 1.57 24.02
C ASN A 254 4.58 0.82 22.75
N ASN A 255 3.80 -0.25 22.91
CA ASN A 255 3.31 -1.08 21.82
C ASN A 255 2.36 -0.27 20.93
N PHE A 256 1.45 0.49 21.53
CA PHE A 256 0.55 1.41 20.85
C PHE A 256 1.32 2.41 19.99
N LEU A 257 2.35 3.07 20.55
CA LEU A 257 3.16 4.05 19.80
C LEU A 257 3.91 3.40 18.63
N THR A 258 4.45 2.20 18.84
CA THR A 258 5.16 1.44 17.80
C THR A 258 4.22 1.08 16.65
N LEU A 259 3.05 0.53 16.97
CA LEU A 259 2.05 0.17 15.96
C LEU A 259 1.49 1.40 15.24
N LYS A 260 1.26 2.50 15.95
CA LYS A 260 0.86 3.78 15.35
C LYS A 260 1.90 4.27 14.33
N SER A 261 3.19 4.16 14.63
CA SER A 261 4.25 4.54 13.69
C SER A 261 4.23 3.69 12.42
N LEU A 262 4.09 2.37 12.55
CA LEU A 262 4.04 1.45 11.40
C LEU A 262 2.76 1.65 10.57
N ALA A 263 1.62 1.85 11.24
CA ALA A 263 0.34 2.17 10.62
C ALA A 263 0.41 3.46 9.79
N ASN A 264 1.07 4.50 10.33
CA ASN A 264 1.33 5.76 9.63
C ASN A 264 2.23 5.58 8.40
N GLN A 265 3.25 4.73 8.47
CA GLN A 265 4.10 4.45 7.32
C GLN A 265 3.30 3.80 6.18
N ILE A 266 2.44 2.82 6.50
CA ILE A 266 1.53 2.25 5.49
C ILE A 266 0.60 3.35 4.94
N ASN A 267 0.09 4.22 5.80
CA ASN A 267 -0.83 5.29 5.41
C ASN A 267 -0.20 6.25 4.40
N GLN A 268 1.06 6.62 4.60
CA GLN A 268 1.81 7.49 3.68
C GLN A 268 1.94 6.84 2.30
N PHE A 269 2.36 5.57 2.24
CA PHE A 269 2.48 4.87 0.96
C PHE A 269 1.12 4.66 0.28
N LEU A 270 0.05 4.36 1.03
CA LEU A 270 -1.30 4.27 0.48
C LEU A 270 -1.82 5.62 -0.03
N THR A 271 -1.49 6.71 0.67
CA THR A 271 -1.86 8.07 0.24
C THR A 271 -1.21 8.40 -1.10
N GLU A 272 0.09 8.13 -1.23
CA GLU A 272 0.81 8.34 -2.49
C GLU A 272 0.31 7.40 -3.58
N PHE A 273 0.12 6.11 -3.25
CA PHE A 273 -0.38 5.13 -4.20
C PHE A 273 -1.80 5.40 -4.67
N PHE A 274 -2.69 5.98 -3.86
CA PHE A 274 -4.04 6.33 -4.30
C PHE A 274 -4.14 7.71 -4.94
N ASP A 275 -3.08 8.52 -4.90
CA ASP A 275 -3.10 9.87 -5.47
C ASP A 275 -3.27 9.80 -7.00
N PRO A 276 -4.31 10.43 -7.56
CA PRO A 276 -4.52 10.38 -8.99
C PRO A 276 -3.38 10.96 -9.83
N LYS A 277 -2.48 11.77 -9.25
CA LYS A 277 -1.31 12.28 -9.99
C LYS A 277 -0.37 11.18 -10.48
N ILE A 278 -0.34 10.02 -9.82
CA ILE A 278 0.52 8.90 -10.24
C ILE A 278 -0.19 7.90 -11.17
N HIS A 279 -1.48 8.09 -11.42
CA HIS A 279 -2.28 7.25 -12.32
C HIS A 279 -2.67 8.02 -13.58
N TYR A 280 -2.85 7.35 -14.71
CA TYR A 280 -3.30 8.00 -15.94
C TYR A 280 -3.96 7.04 -16.92
N SER A 281 -4.53 7.66 -17.96
CA SER A 281 -5.28 7.05 -19.05
C SER A 281 -4.53 7.18 -20.38
N MET A 282 -4.04 6.08 -20.96
CA MET A 282 -3.55 6.12 -22.37
C MET A 282 -4.67 5.96 -23.40
N ASN A 283 -5.83 5.45 -22.97
CA ASN A 283 -7.02 5.25 -23.78
C ASN A 283 -8.20 5.82 -23.01
N SER A 284 -9.02 6.65 -23.66
CA SER A 284 -10.10 7.52 -23.14
C SER A 284 -11.04 7.01 -22.03
N ASP A 285 -10.93 5.77 -21.58
CA ASP A 285 -11.81 5.09 -20.62
C ASP A 285 -11.07 4.46 -19.41
N TYR A 286 -9.73 4.54 -19.29
CA TYR A 286 -9.00 3.84 -18.22
C TYR A 286 -8.33 4.78 -17.23
N VAL A 287 -8.49 4.55 -15.94
CA VAL A 287 -7.89 5.41 -14.90
C VAL A 287 -6.75 4.71 -14.13
N PHE A 288 -6.29 3.57 -14.65
CA PHE A 288 -5.12 2.85 -14.17
C PHE A 288 -4.09 2.61 -15.28
N LEU A 289 -2.83 2.71 -14.87
CA LEU A 289 -1.66 2.21 -15.57
C LEU A 289 -1.62 0.69 -15.54
N ASN A 290 -2.20 0.05 -16.54
CA ASN A 290 -2.04 -1.39 -16.74
C ASN A 290 -1.16 -1.62 -17.97
N GLU A 291 -0.11 -2.43 -17.82
CA GLU A 291 0.77 -2.86 -18.90
C GLU A 291 0.85 -4.39 -18.93
N PRO A 292 -0.03 -5.05 -19.70
CA PRO A 292 -0.11 -6.51 -19.72
C PRO A 292 1.20 -7.19 -20.14
N LYS A 293 2.00 -6.57 -21.03
CA LYS A 293 3.27 -7.17 -21.49
C LYS A 293 4.36 -7.16 -20.42
N LEU A 294 4.24 -6.25 -19.47
CA LEU A 294 5.13 -6.17 -18.31
C LEU A 294 4.47 -6.77 -17.07
N TYR A 295 3.32 -7.45 -17.24
CA TYR A 295 2.51 -7.99 -16.17
C TYR A 295 2.06 -6.96 -15.13
N ILE A 296 2.22 -5.66 -15.37
CA ILE A 296 1.87 -4.59 -14.43
C ILE A 296 0.35 -4.35 -14.46
N ASN A 297 -0.31 -4.52 -13.33
CA ASN A 297 -1.76 -4.38 -13.17
C ASN A 297 -2.08 -3.54 -11.94
N ASN A 298 -2.00 -2.22 -12.09
CA ASN A 298 -2.26 -1.28 -10.99
C ASN A 298 -3.71 -1.29 -10.53
N GLN A 299 -4.66 -1.70 -11.37
CA GLN A 299 -6.04 -1.90 -10.94
C GLN A 299 -6.15 -3.04 -9.91
N LEU A 300 -5.44 -4.15 -10.11
CA LEU A 300 -5.34 -5.23 -9.13
C LEU A 300 -4.66 -4.76 -7.84
N ALA A 301 -3.51 -4.08 -7.96
CA ALA A 301 -2.78 -3.55 -6.81
C ALA A 301 -3.67 -2.63 -5.98
N TYR A 302 -4.36 -1.69 -6.63
CA TYR A 302 -5.32 -0.82 -5.98
C TYR A 302 -6.42 -1.62 -5.30
N ALA A 303 -7.06 -2.58 -5.99
CA ALA A 303 -8.12 -3.39 -5.40
C ALA A 303 -7.68 -4.07 -4.09
N LYS A 304 -6.49 -4.67 -4.09
CA LYS A 304 -5.92 -5.36 -2.93
C LYS A 304 -5.59 -4.38 -1.79
N PHE A 305 -4.98 -3.25 -2.10
CA PHE A 305 -4.63 -2.25 -1.09
C PHE A 305 -5.86 -1.55 -0.52
N PHE A 306 -6.86 -1.28 -1.35
CA PHE A 306 -8.13 -0.70 -0.90
C PHE A 306 -8.86 -1.67 0.02
N GLN A 307 -8.95 -2.95 -0.37
CA GLN A 307 -9.54 -3.99 0.46
C GLN A 307 -8.82 -4.08 1.81
N PHE A 308 -7.49 -4.18 1.79
CA PHE A 308 -6.67 -4.24 3.00
C PHE A 308 -6.91 -3.03 3.91
N PHE A 309 -6.92 -1.81 3.34
CA PHE A 309 -7.23 -0.60 4.07
C PHE A 309 -8.60 -0.69 4.75
N THR A 310 -9.65 -1.05 4.00
CA THR A 310 -11.03 -1.08 4.52
C THR A 310 -11.26 -2.16 5.57
N GLU A 311 -10.63 -3.33 5.42
CA GLU A 311 -10.89 -4.50 6.26
C GLU A 311 -9.95 -4.59 7.47
N ASN A 312 -8.72 -4.06 7.38
CA ASN A 312 -7.66 -4.30 8.37
C ASN A 312 -7.08 -3.04 9.02
N LEU A 313 -7.06 -1.90 8.32
CA LEU A 313 -6.40 -0.69 8.83
C LEU A 313 -7.35 0.38 9.31
N LYS A 314 -8.54 0.50 8.72
CA LYS A 314 -9.45 1.61 9.03
C LYS A 314 -9.74 1.75 10.52
N ASP A 315 -10.14 0.66 11.18
CA ASP A 315 -10.43 0.68 12.62
C ASP A 315 -9.17 0.99 13.46
N LYS A 316 -8.00 0.54 12.98
CA LYS A 316 -6.72 0.86 13.63
C LYS A 316 -6.34 2.32 13.46
N TYR A 317 -6.64 2.93 12.32
CA TYR A 317 -6.41 4.35 12.10
C TYR A 317 -7.30 5.19 13.01
N ASP A 318 -8.56 4.81 13.17
CA ASP A 318 -9.48 5.44 14.11
C ASP A 318 -8.96 5.30 15.56
N GLU A 319 -8.51 4.12 15.96
CA GLU A 319 -7.88 3.87 17.28
C GLU A 319 -6.63 4.73 17.52
N PHE A 320 -5.78 4.86 16.50
CA PHE A 320 -4.54 5.61 16.58
C PHE A 320 -4.71 7.12 16.37
N GLY A 321 -5.88 7.60 15.96
CA GLY A 321 -6.09 8.98 15.53
C GLY A 321 -5.22 9.33 14.31
N ILE A 322 -5.22 8.45 13.31
CA ILE A 322 -4.54 8.63 12.03
C ILE A 322 -5.59 9.00 10.99
N ASP A 323 -5.40 10.10 10.26
CA ASP A 323 -6.27 10.46 9.15
C ASP A 323 -6.15 9.43 8.02
N SER A 324 -7.27 9.03 7.43
CA SER A 324 -7.27 8.07 6.31
C SER A 324 -6.50 8.62 5.09
N PRO A 325 -6.02 7.75 4.17
CA PRO A 325 -5.35 8.20 2.95
C PRO A 325 -6.20 9.21 2.15
N PHE A 326 -7.51 8.94 2.06
CA PHE A 326 -8.47 9.80 1.36
C PHE A 326 -8.68 11.14 2.07
N SER A 327 -8.68 11.16 3.40
CA SER A 327 -8.74 12.41 4.17
C SER A 327 -7.49 13.27 3.91
N ILE A 328 -6.31 12.66 3.90
CA ILE A 328 -5.03 13.35 3.68
C ILE A 328 -4.94 13.94 2.27
N MET A 329 -5.38 13.19 1.25
CA MET A 329 -5.40 13.67 -0.13
C MET A 329 -6.34 14.86 -0.37
N GLY A 330 -7.33 15.06 0.51
CA GLY A 330 -8.34 16.11 0.36
C GLY A 330 -9.53 15.70 -0.51
N GLU A 331 -10.55 16.56 -0.51
CA GLU A 331 -11.86 16.30 -1.10
C GLU A 331 -11.81 16.14 -2.62
N ASP A 332 -11.12 17.04 -3.32
CA ASP A 332 -11.07 17.04 -4.79
C ASP A 332 -10.50 15.73 -5.35
N LYS A 333 -9.33 15.32 -4.86
CA LYS A 333 -8.69 14.06 -5.24
C LYS A 333 -9.52 12.85 -4.84
N THR A 334 -10.13 12.88 -3.65
CA THR A 334 -11.00 11.79 -3.19
C THR A 334 -12.24 11.63 -4.07
N ASN A 335 -12.82 12.73 -4.53
CA ASN A 335 -13.97 12.70 -5.44
C ASN A 335 -13.58 12.10 -6.79
N LEU A 336 -12.38 12.40 -7.29
CA LEU A 336 -11.83 11.78 -8.50
C LEU A 336 -11.63 10.28 -8.33
N VAL A 337 -11.02 9.87 -7.21
CA VAL A 337 -10.87 8.46 -6.82
C VAL A 337 -12.22 7.73 -6.84
N LYS A 338 -13.23 8.29 -6.17
CA LYS A 338 -14.57 7.70 -6.09
C LYS A 338 -15.25 7.60 -7.45
N LYS A 339 -15.06 8.62 -8.30
CA LYS A 339 -15.69 8.71 -9.62
C LYS A 339 -15.08 7.74 -10.62
N TYR A 340 -13.76 7.53 -10.57
CA TYR A 340 -13.05 6.84 -11.64
C TYR A 340 -12.30 5.57 -11.27
N PHE A 341 -11.84 5.42 -10.03
CA PHE A 341 -11.01 4.29 -9.63
C PHE A 341 -11.84 3.21 -8.95
N LEU A 342 -12.71 3.60 -8.01
CA LEU A 342 -13.52 2.65 -7.25
C LEU A 342 -14.47 1.81 -8.13
N PRO A 343 -15.18 2.36 -9.14
CA PRO A 343 -16.07 1.57 -9.98
C PRO A 343 -15.33 0.46 -10.74
N LEU A 344 -14.07 0.70 -11.11
CA LEU A 344 -13.25 -0.28 -11.85
C LEU A 344 -12.88 -1.51 -10.99
N ILE A 345 -13.08 -1.46 -9.67
CA ILE A 345 -12.70 -2.55 -8.77
C ILE A 345 -13.91 -3.41 -8.37
N GLN A 346 -15.09 -2.80 -8.36
CA GLN A 346 -16.34 -3.38 -7.82
C GLN A 346 -17.15 -4.17 -8.85
N GLU A 347 -17.09 -3.78 -10.12
CA GLU A 347 -17.37 -4.70 -11.25
C GLU A 347 -16.27 -5.74 -11.29
#